data_AF-A0A5P1E154-F1
#
_entry.id   AF-A0A5P1E154-F1
#
_cell.length_a   1.000
_cell.length_b   1.000
_cell.length_c   1.000
_cell.angle_alpha   90.00
_cell.angle_beta   90.00
_cell.angle_gamma   90.00
#
_symmetry.space_group_name_H-M   'P 1'
#
loop_
_entity.id
_entity.type
_entity.pdbx_description
1 polymer ?
#
loop_
_entity_poly.entity_id
_entity_poly.type
_entity_poly.pdbx_seq_one_letter_code
_entity_poly.pdbx_strand_id
1 'polypeptide(L)'
;MHSEVVRVQYDPRECRFGDLLDVFWARHDPTTLNRQGGDVGTQYRSGIYFYTAEQEKEAIESLEKHQKALNRKIVTEILPAKKFYRAEEYHQQYLAKGGRFGFKQSTEKRCNDPIRCYG
;
A
#
# COMPACT_ATOMS: atom_id res chain seq x y z
N MET A 1 -17.57 5.40 -5.07
CA MET A 1 -16.71 5.61 -3.89
C MET A 1 -15.26 5.34 -4.30
N HIS A 2 -14.30 6.16 -3.87
CA HIS A 2 -12.87 6.04 -4.22
C HIS A 2 -12.05 5.60 -3.00
N SER A 3 -10.85 5.05 -3.22
CA SER A 3 -9.82 4.85 -2.19
C SER A 3 -8.57 5.61 -2.59
N GLU A 4 -7.80 6.06 -1.62
CA GLU A 4 -6.42 6.44 -1.88
C GLU A 4 -5.61 5.16 -2.14
N VAL A 5 -4.92 5.11 -3.28
CA VAL A 5 -4.16 3.94 -3.73
C VAL A 5 -2.87 4.36 -4.40
N VAL A 6 -1.85 3.50 -4.31
CA VAL A 6 -0.62 3.63 -5.08
C VAL A 6 -0.67 2.63 -6.24
N ARG A 7 -0.63 3.11 -7.47
CA ARG A 7 -0.49 2.25 -8.65
C ARG A 7 0.98 2.02 -8.94
N VAL A 8 1.45 0.80 -8.75
CA VAL A 8 2.85 0.40 -8.95
C VAL A 8 3.02 -0.22 -10.33
N GLN A 9 4.07 0.20 -11.04
CA GLN A 9 4.59 -0.50 -12.22
C GLN A 9 5.91 -1.15 -11.81
N TYR A 10 6.09 -2.42 -12.15
CA TYR A 10 7.28 -3.21 -11.81
C TYR A 10 7.64 -4.14 -12.96
N ASP A 11 8.92 -4.50 -13.08
CA ASP A 11 9.37 -5.56 -13.98
C ASP A 11 9.30 -6.90 -13.23
N PRO A 12 8.46 -7.87 -13.65
CA PRO A 12 8.35 -9.18 -13.00
C PRO A 12 9.66 -9.97 -12.91
N ARG A 13 10.67 -9.62 -13.73
CA ARG A 13 12.00 -10.26 -13.72
C ARG A 13 12.90 -9.71 -12.61
N GLU A 14 12.66 -8.47 -12.16
CA GLU A 14 13.44 -7.83 -11.10
C GLU A 14 12.71 -7.80 -9.74
N CYS A 15 11.38 -7.77 -9.75
CA CYS A 15 10.55 -7.69 -8.56
C CYS A 15 9.30 -8.55 -8.77
N ARG A 16 9.05 -9.50 -7.86
CA ARG A 16 7.86 -10.34 -7.94
C ARG A 16 6.70 -9.68 -7.20
N PHE A 17 5.48 -10.04 -7.57
CA PHE A 17 4.29 -9.52 -6.90
C PHE A 17 4.27 -9.85 -5.40
N GLY A 18 4.69 -11.05 -5.01
CA GLY A 18 4.91 -11.42 -3.60
C GLY A 18 5.81 -10.45 -2.82
N ASP A 19 6.86 -9.91 -3.45
CA ASP A 19 7.76 -8.96 -2.78
C ASP A 19 7.05 -7.61 -2.52
N LEU A 20 6.15 -7.20 -3.44
CA LEU A 20 5.29 -6.03 -3.24
C LEU A 20 4.25 -6.25 -2.14
N LEU A 21 3.72 -7.47 -2.02
CA LEU A 21 2.80 -7.83 -0.94
C LEU A 21 3.49 -7.78 0.43
N ASP A 22 4.74 -8.27 0.52
CA ASP A 22 5.52 -8.18 1.76
C ASP A 22 5.74 -6.72 2.18
N VAL A 23 6.04 -5.83 1.22
CA VAL A 23 6.13 -4.38 1.47
C VAL A 23 4.78 -3.80 1.91
N PHE A 24 3.68 -4.21 1.27
CA PHE A 24 2.33 -3.78 1.63
C PHE A 24 2.01 -4.14 3.09
N TRP A 25 2.20 -5.39 3.51
CA TRP A 25 1.91 -5.81 4.88
C TRP A 25 2.80 -5.13 5.93
N ALA A 26 4.04 -4.78 5.58
CA ALA A 26 4.95 -4.09 6.48
C ALA A 26 4.64 -2.58 6.64
N ARG A 27 3.81 -2.00 5.76
CA ARG A 27 3.66 -0.54 5.66
C ARG A 27 2.52 0.04 6.49
N HIS A 28 1.51 -0.73 6.83
CA HIS A 28 0.30 -0.25 7.51
C HIS A 28 -0.29 -1.33 8.43
N ASP A 29 -1.32 -0.97 9.21
CA ASP A 29 -2.07 -1.96 10.01
C ASP A 29 -3.24 -2.51 9.18
N PRO A 30 -3.18 -3.75 8.68
CA PRO A 30 -4.24 -4.30 7.82
C PRO A 30 -5.51 -4.70 8.60
N THR A 31 -5.57 -4.46 9.91
CA THR A 31 -6.66 -4.90 10.81
C THR A 31 -7.59 -3.76 11.24
N THR A 32 -7.33 -2.54 10.77
CA THR A 32 -8.15 -1.36 11.04
C THR A 32 -9.08 -1.04 9.86
N LEU A 33 -10.38 -1.17 10.09
CA LEU A 33 -11.40 -0.89 9.08
C LEU A 33 -11.52 0.62 8.86
N ASN A 34 -11.38 1.07 7.60
CA ASN A 34 -11.56 2.46 7.17
C ASN A 34 -10.71 3.46 7.99
N ARG A 35 -9.49 3.07 8.34
CA ARG A 35 -8.56 3.89 9.14
C ARG A 35 -7.13 3.42 8.96
N GLN A 36 -6.19 4.35 8.93
CA GLN A 36 -4.75 4.08 9.15
C GLN A 36 -4.16 5.13 10.08
N GLY A 37 -3.64 4.69 11.23
CA GLY A 37 -3.16 5.62 12.26
C GLY A 37 -4.24 6.64 12.67
N GLY A 38 -3.91 7.94 12.57
CA GLY A 38 -4.83 9.04 12.86
C GLY A 38 -5.83 9.35 11.74
N ASP A 39 -5.63 8.80 10.54
CA ASP A 39 -6.45 9.09 9.36
C ASP A 39 -7.68 8.17 9.33
N VAL A 40 -8.88 8.75 9.48
CA VAL A 40 -10.16 8.02 9.57
C VAL A 40 -11.05 8.33 8.38
N GLY A 41 -11.52 7.30 7.70
CA GLY A 41 -12.38 7.44 6.53
C GLY A 41 -12.26 6.25 5.58
N THR A 42 -13.31 6.02 4.79
CA THR A 42 -13.36 4.91 3.83
C THR A 42 -12.28 5.00 2.76
N GLN A 43 -11.76 6.19 2.49
CA GLN A 43 -10.65 6.42 1.56
C GLN A 43 -9.32 5.85 2.06
N TYR A 44 -9.17 5.61 3.36
CA TYR A 44 -7.96 5.06 4.00
C TYR A 44 -8.08 3.57 4.31
N ARG A 45 -8.98 2.86 3.64
CA ARG A 45 -9.13 1.42 3.81
C ARG A 45 -7.95 0.67 3.21
N SER A 46 -7.59 -0.45 3.83
CA SER A 46 -6.62 -1.40 3.29
C SER A 46 -7.23 -2.15 2.10
N GLY A 47 -6.57 -2.16 0.95
CA GLY A 47 -7.06 -2.85 -0.24
C GLY A 47 -5.95 -3.23 -1.22
N ILE A 48 -6.08 -4.42 -1.82
CA ILE A 48 -5.25 -4.93 -2.90
C ILE A 48 -6.14 -5.04 -4.13
N TYR A 49 -5.77 -4.31 -5.19
CA TYR A 49 -6.53 -4.29 -6.43
C TYR A 49 -5.74 -4.96 -7.56
N PHE A 50 -6.14 -6.18 -7.92
CA PHE A 50 -5.39 -7.03 -8.84
C PHE A 50 -5.77 -6.80 -10.31
N TYR A 51 -4.81 -7.00 -11.21
CA TYR A 51 -5.01 -6.91 -12.67
C TYR A 51 -5.16 -8.29 -13.34
N THR A 52 -4.68 -9.36 -12.72
CA THR A 52 -4.72 -10.73 -13.26
C THR A 52 -5.17 -11.73 -12.20
N ALA A 53 -5.62 -12.91 -12.62
CA ALA A 53 -6.06 -13.97 -11.71
C ALA A 53 -4.89 -14.54 -10.88
N GLU A 54 -3.67 -14.52 -11.42
CA GLU A 54 -2.47 -14.90 -10.69
C GLU A 54 -2.22 -13.96 -9.51
N GLN A 55 -2.37 -12.65 -9.72
CA GLN A 55 -2.24 -11.66 -8.64
C GLN A 55 -3.33 -11.83 -7.58
N GLU A 56 -4.56 -12.15 -7.97
CA GLU A 56 -5.64 -12.45 -7.02
C GLU A 56 -5.25 -13.64 -6.12
N LYS A 57 -4.80 -14.75 -6.72
CA LYS A 57 -4.39 -15.94 -6.01
C LYS A 57 -3.22 -15.66 -5.05
N GLU A 58 -2.17 -15.00 -5.53
CA GLU A 58 -1.01 -14.64 -4.70
C GLU A 58 -1.39 -13.69 -3.55
N ALA A 59 -2.30 -12.74 -3.78
CA ALA A 59 -2.79 -11.84 -2.74
C ALA A 59 -3.57 -12.58 -1.64
N ILE A 60 -4.43 -13.54 -2.02
CA ILE A 60 -5.19 -14.36 -1.08
C ILE A 60 -4.24 -15.24 -0.24
N GLU A 61 -3.31 -15.95 -0.89
CA GLU A 61 -2.32 -16.79 -0.20
C GLU A 61 -1.45 -15.97 0.76
N SER A 62 -1.03 -14.77 0.34
CA SER A 62 -0.26 -13.85 1.17
C SER A 62 -1.06 -13.33 2.37
N LEU A 63 -2.34 -13.00 2.19
CA LEU A 63 -3.24 -12.60 3.28
C LEU A 63 -3.39 -13.72 4.30
N GLU A 64 -3.65 -14.95 3.86
CA GLU A 64 -3.78 -16.11 4.76
C GLU A 64 -2.50 -16.38 5.55
N LYS A 65 -1.34 -16.28 4.89
CA LYS A 65 -0.04 -16.41 5.53
C LYS A 65 0.16 -15.32 6.58
N HIS A 66 -0.15 -14.06 6.25
CA HIS A 66 0.03 -12.93 7.15
C HIS A 66 -0.95 -12.95 8.33
N GLN A 67 -2.20 -13.39 8.09
CA GLN A 67 -3.22 -13.52 9.12
C GLN A 67 -2.77 -14.45 10.26
N LYS A 68 -2.01 -15.52 9.96
CA LYS A 68 -1.48 -16.44 10.98
C LYS A 68 -0.53 -15.76 11.97
N ALA A 69 0.12 -14.67 11.58
CA ALA A 69 1.02 -13.90 12.43
C ALA A 69 0.30 -12.81 13.25
N LEU A 70 -0.99 -12.54 12.97
CA LEU A 70 -1.76 -11.47 13.59
C LEU A 70 -2.91 -12.02 14.44
N ASN A 71 -3.05 -11.48 15.65
CA ASN A 71 -4.18 -11.81 16.54
C ASN A 71 -5.50 -11.19 16.07
N ARG A 72 -5.42 -10.04 15.39
CA ARG A 72 -6.58 -9.32 14.86
C ARG A 72 -6.87 -9.76 13.44
N LYS A 73 -8.15 -9.84 13.08
CA LYS A 73 -8.58 -10.19 11.73
C LYS A 73 -8.17 -9.10 10.74
N ILE A 74 -7.51 -9.49 9.65
CA ILE A 74 -7.22 -8.65 8.50
C ILE A 74 -8.53 -8.27 7.82
N VAL A 75 -8.71 -6.98 7.55
CA VAL A 75 -9.88 -6.40 6.88
C VAL A 75 -9.56 -5.87 5.48
N THR A 76 -8.35 -6.16 4.97
CA THR A 76 -7.94 -5.84 3.61
C THR A 76 -8.90 -6.43 2.58
N GLU A 77 -9.45 -5.59 1.70
CA GLU A 77 -10.22 -6.07 0.56
C GLU A 77 -9.29 -6.52 -0.59
N ILE A 78 -9.64 -7.63 -1.25
CA ILE A 78 -8.96 -8.10 -2.47
C ILE A 78 -10.01 -8.09 -3.57
N LEU A 79 -9.86 -7.17 -4.54
CA LEU A 79 -10.86 -6.94 -5.58
C LEU A 79 -10.20 -6.67 -6.94
N PRO A 80 -10.91 -6.88 -8.07
CA PRO A 80 -10.39 -6.51 -9.38
C PRO A 80 -10.09 -5.01 -9.48
N ALA A 81 -8.98 -4.66 -10.11
CA ALA A 81 -8.61 -3.28 -10.41
C ALA A 81 -9.67 -2.62 -11.29
N LYS A 82 -10.13 -1.45 -10.85
CA LYS A 82 -11.08 -0.60 -11.58
C LYS A 82 -10.37 0.59 -12.20
N LYS A 83 -11.15 1.49 -12.79
CA LYS A 83 -10.64 2.75 -13.34
C LYS A 83 -9.83 3.53 -12.29
N PHE A 84 -8.58 3.83 -12.64
CA PHE A 84 -7.66 4.61 -11.81
C PHE A 84 -7.69 6.08 -12.22
N TYR A 85 -7.89 6.96 -11.24
CA TYR A 85 -7.81 8.41 -11.42
C TYR A 85 -6.53 8.89 -10.75
N ARG A 86 -5.60 9.45 -11.53
CA ARG A 86 -4.36 10.00 -11.01
C ARG A 86 -4.69 11.27 -10.20
N ALA A 87 -4.25 11.31 -8.94
CA ALA A 87 -4.36 12.48 -8.10
C ALA A 87 -3.51 13.66 -8.64
N GLU A 88 -3.82 14.87 -8.18
CA GLU A 88 -3.13 16.10 -8.57
C GLU A 88 -1.62 16.04 -8.32
N GLU A 89 -0.86 16.85 -9.05
CA GLU A 89 0.60 16.76 -9.10
C GLU A 89 1.30 17.09 -7.75
N TYR A 90 0.64 17.86 -6.88
CA TYR A 90 1.16 18.15 -5.55
C TYR A 90 1.13 16.95 -4.60
N HIS A 91 0.26 15.96 -4.85
CA HIS A 91 0.24 14.69 -4.10
C HIS A 91 1.34 13.72 -4.54
N GLN A 92 1.87 13.88 -5.75
CA GLN A 92 2.83 12.96 -6.32
C GLN A 92 4.19 13.13 -5.64
N GLN A 93 4.76 12.02 -5.16
CA GLN A 93 6.07 11.99 -4.47
C GLN A 93 6.17 12.99 -3.30
N TYR A 94 5.07 13.22 -2.60
CA TYR A 94 4.94 14.28 -1.57
C TYR A 94 6.04 14.25 -0.51
N LEU A 95 6.35 13.07 0.06
CA LEU A 95 7.39 12.92 1.09
C LEU A 95 8.82 13.14 0.54
N ALA A 96 9.06 12.77 -0.72
CA ALA A 96 10.33 13.01 -1.38
C ALA A 96 10.55 14.50 -1.70
N LYS A 97 9.46 15.24 -1.92
CA LYS A 97 9.47 16.69 -2.14
C LYS A 97 9.69 17.48 -0.83
N GLY A 98 9.60 16.84 0.34
CA GLY A 98 9.83 17.45 1.65
C GLY A 98 8.68 17.29 2.64
N GLY A 99 7.54 16.73 2.21
CA GLY A 99 6.36 16.61 3.04
C GLY A 99 5.88 17.94 3.61
N ARG A 100 5.18 17.87 4.74
CA ARG A 100 4.60 19.02 5.46
C ARG A 100 5.64 19.94 6.08
N PHE A 101 6.79 19.38 6.47
CA PHE A 101 7.81 20.06 7.28
C PHE A 101 9.07 20.44 6.50
N GLY A 102 9.16 20.13 5.20
CA GLY A 102 10.31 20.42 4.36
C GLY A 102 11.47 19.40 4.48
N PHE A 103 11.36 18.39 5.34
CA PHE A 103 12.36 17.33 5.49
C PHE A 103 12.11 16.21 4.47
N LYS A 104 12.92 16.19 3.42
CA LYS A 104 12.85 15.15 2.37
C LYS A 104 13.16 13.77 2.97
N GLN A 105 12.44 12.77 2.49
CA GLN A 105 12.70 11.36 2.78
C GLN A 105 13.28 10.70 1.52
N SER A 106 14.35 9.91 1.70
CA SER A 106 15.05 9.27 0.59
C SER A 106 14.13 8.28 -0.15
N THR A 107 14.28 8.23 -1.48
CA THR A 107 13.55 7.30 -2.37
C THR A 107 14.51 6.33 -3.07
N GLU A 108 15.76 6.27 -2.61
CA GLU A 108 16.76 5.35 -3.15
C GLU A 108 16.30 3.90 -3.00
N LYS A 109 16.61 3.07 -4.01
CA LYS A 109 16.30 1.64 -3.95
C LYS A 109 16.96 1.04 -2.70
N ARG A 110 16.19 0.23 -1.95
CA ARG A 110 16.63 -0.44 -0.71
C ARG A 110 16.92 0.48 0.48
N CYS A 111 16.48 1.75 0.42
CA CYS A 111 16.46 2.61 1.60
C CYS A 111 15.58 1.97 2.69
N ASN A 112 16.13 1.83 3.90
CA ASN A 112 15.44 1.29 5.07
C ASN A 112 15.22 2.34 6.16
N ASP A 113 15.40 3.62 5.83
CA ASP A 113 15.10 4.71 6.75
C ASP A 113 13.61 4.68 7.12
N PRO A 114 13.25 4.86 8.41
CA PRO A 114 11.85 4.88 8.83
C PRO A 114 11.07 6.00 8.11
N ILE A 115 10.08 5.61 7.30
CA ILE A 115 9.24 6.58 6.59
C ILE A 115 8.24 7.21 7.55
N ARG A 116 8.29 8.55 7.65
CA ARG A 116 7.40 9.39 8.47
C ARG A 116 6.16 9.78 7.68
N CYS A 117 4.98 9.66 8.29
CA CYS A 117 3.68 9.78 7.60
C CYS A 117 3.47 11.13 6.89
N TYR A 118 3.94 12.24 7.47
CA TYR A 118 3.65 13.58 6.94
C TYR A 118 4.87 14.40 6.55
N GLY A 119 6.09 13.92 6.81
CA GLY A 119 7.32 14.70 6.64
C GLY A 119 8.34 14.37 7.70
#